data_AF-A0A9P5NQ97-F1
#
_entry.id   AF-A0A9P5NQ97-F1
#
_cell.length_a   1.000
_cell.length_b   1.000
_cell.length_c   1.000
_cell.angle_alpha   90.00
_cell.angle_beta   90.00
_cell.angle_gamma   90.00
#
_symmetry.space_group_name_H-M   'P 1'
#
loop_
_entity.id
_entity.type
_entity.pdbx_description
1 polymer ?
#
loop_
_entity_poly.entity_id
_entity_poly.type
_entity_poly.pdbx_seq_one_letter_code
_entity_poly.pdbx_strand_id
1 'polypeptide(L)' 'YIPRPPNAFMLFRADFVKQKHVPGSVETNHVSLSKIIGECWRQLSLEQKRVWEVKAKQEKAAHKAMFPDYRFRPVHNK' A
#
# COMPACT_ATOMS: atom_id res chain seq x y z
N TYR A 1 -14.92 -6.41 10.25
CA TYR A 1 -13.58 -5.79 10.42
C TYR A 1 -13.34 -4.91 9.21
N ILE A 2 -13.12 -3.60 9.40
CA ILE A 2 -12.85 -2.66 8.29
C ILE A 2 -11.32 -2.50 8.19
N PRO A 3 -10.69 -2.83 7.05
CA PRO A 3 -9.25 -2.69 6.89
C PRO A 3 -8.83 -1.22 6.87
N ARG A 4 -7.55 -0.95 7.11
CA ARG A 4 -7.03 0.43 7.02
C ARG A 4 -7.03 0.89 5.56
N PRO A 5 -7.31 2.17 5.27
CA PRO A 5 -7.06 2.71 3.95
C PRO A 5 -5.56 2.59 3.62
N PRO A 6 -5.21 2.15 2.40
CA PRO A 6 -3.82 2.00 1.99
C PRO A 6 -3.12 3.36 1.92
N ASN A 7 -1.86 3.39 2.38
CA ASN A 7 -1.00 4.57 2.19
C ASN A 7 -0.33 4.54 0.81
N ALA A 8 0.40 5.60 0.47
CA ALA A 8 1.05 5.74 -0.83
C ALA A 8 1.97 4.55 -1.17
N PHE A 9 2.74 4.07 -0.20
CA PHE A 9 3.60 2.90 -0.36
C PHE A 9 2.81 1.59 -0.57
N MET A 10 1.72 1.38 0.16
CA MET A 10 0.87 0.19 0.00
C MET A 10 0.21 0.16 -1.38
N LEU A 11 -0.22 1.32 -1.90
CA LEU A 11 -0.73 1.44 -3.27
C LEU A 11 0.35 1.14 -4.30
N PHE A 12 1.54 1.71 -4.12
CA PHE A 12 2.69 1.42 -4.99
C PHE A 12 3.07 -0.05 -4.97
N ARG A 13 3.13 -0.68 -3.79
CA ARG A 13 3.41 -2.11 -3.64
C ARG A 13 2.37 -2.95 -4.37
N ALA A 14 1.08 -2.69 -4.15
CA ALA A 14 0.01 -3.44 -4.81
C ALA A 14 0.11 -3.33 -6.34
N ASP A 15 0.38 -2.13 -6.85
CA ASP A 15 0.57 -1.89 -8.27
C ASP A 15 1.84 -2.58 -8.81
N PHE A 16 2.97 -2.50 -8.09
CA PHE A 16 4.21 -3.17 -8.47
C PHE A 16 4.07 -4.69 -8.53
N VAL A 17 3.36 -5.28 -7.56
CA VAL A 17 3.04 -6.72 -7.55
C VAL A 17 2.06 -7.08 -8.68
N LYS A 18 1.18 -6.18 -9.08
CA LYS A 18 0.25 -6.40 -10.21
C LYS A 18 0.93 -6.27 -11.57
N GLN A 19 1.85 -5.30 -11.72
CA GLN A 19 2.58 -5.03 -12.96
C GLN A 19 3.60 -6.12 -13.27
N LYS A 20 4.34 -6.59 -12.26
CA LYS A 20 5.15 -7.80 -12.38
C LYS A 20 4.14 -8.94 -12.37
N HIS A 21 3.83 -9.56 -13.51
CA HIS A 21 3.03 -10.79 -13.58
C HIS A 21 3.72 -11.88 -12.74
N VAL A 22 3.52 -11.86 -11.43
CA VAL A 22 4.08 -12.80 -10.46
C VAL A 22 3.24 -14.07 -10.63
N PRO A 23 3.73 -15.14 -11.31
CA PRO A 23 3.03 -16.42 -11.26
C PRO A 23 2.96 -16.82 -9.79
N GLY A 24 1.82 -17.37 -9.34
CA GLY A 24 1.47 -17.58 -7.93
C GLY A 24 2.52 -18.29 -7.05
N SER A 25 3.59 -18.86 -7.61
CA SER A 25 4.75 -19.40 -6.89
C SER A 25 5.72 -18.36 -6.31
N VAL A 26 5.81 -17.14 -6.85
CA VAL A 26 6.75 -16.10 -6.36
C VAL A 26 6.21 -15.35 -5.12
N GLU A 27 5.04 -15.76 -4.63
CA GLU A 27 4.52 -15.41 -3.30
C GLU A 27 5.44 -15.94 -2.16
N THR A 28 6.26 -16.96 -2.44
CA THR A 28 7.12 -17.63 -1.44
C THR A 28 8.20 -16.76 -0.79
N ASN A 29 8.59 -15.62 -1.38
CA ASN A 29 9.60 -14.73 -0.82
C ASN A 29 9.12 -13.27 -0.70
N HIS A 30 7.97 -13.07 -0.04
CA HIS A 30 7.46 -11.74 0.35
C HIS A 30 8.51 -10.86 1.06
N VAL A 31 9.46 -11.47 1.78
CA VAL A 31 10.57 -10.76 2.44
C VAL A 31 11.48 -10.08 1.42
N SER A 32 11.94 -10.82 0.41
CA SER A 32 12.80 -10.30 -0.65
C SER A 32 12.08 -9.28 -1.52
N LEU A 33 10.80 -9.54 -1.84
CA LEU A 33 9.98 -8.64 -2.63
C LEU A 33 9.74 -7.31 -1.92
N SER A 34 9.48 -7.34 -0.61
CA SER A 34 9.30 -6.11 0.18
C SER A 34 10.59 -5.28 0.26
N LYS A 35 11.76 -5.94 0.31
CA LYS A 35 13.06 -5.25 0.24
C LYS A 35 13.24 -4.53 -1.11
N ILE A 36 13.04 -5.24 -2.22
CA ILE A 36 13.16 -4.66 -3.58
C ILE A 36 12.19 -3.50 -3.78
N ILE A 37 10.92 -3.68 -3.40
CA ILE A 37 9.89 -2.63 -3.54
C ILE A 37 10.24 -1.42 -2.66
N GLY A 38 10.78 -1.64 -1.46
CA GLY A 38 11.29 -0.59 -0.60
C GLY A 38 12.42 0.20 -1.23
N GLU A 39 13.36 -0.47 -1.90
CA GLU A 39 14.45 0.18 -2.63
C GLU A 39 13.94 0.97 -3.84
N CYS A 40 13.08 0.38 -4.67
CA CYS A 40 12.44 1.09 -5.79
C CYS A 40 11.66 2.31 -5.31
N TRP A 41 10.87 2.19 -4.23
CA TRP A 41 10.16 3.31 -3.64
C TRP A 41 11.10 4.43 -3.20
N ARG A 42 12.25 4.10 -2.60
CA ARG A 42 13.25 5.10 -2.23
C ARG A 42 13.82 5.80 -3.45
N GLN A 43 14.07 5.07 -4.53
CA GLN A 43 14.60 5.58 -5.81
C GLN A 43 13.61 6.44 -6.59
N LEU A 44 12.30 6.32 -6.36
CA LEU A 44 11.31 7.16 -7.04
C LEU A 44 11.57 8.65 -6.78
N SER A 45 11.38 9.46 -7.83
CA SER A 45 11.42 10.92 -7.72
C SER A 45 10.27 11.45 -6.86
N LEU A 46 10.41 12.69 -6.38
CA LEU A 46 9.36 13.35 -5.61
C LEU A 46 8.05 13.45 -6.40
N GLU A 47 8.13 13.68 -7.72
CA GLU A 47 6.97 13.75 -8.59
C GLU A 47 6.25 12.41 -8.70
N GLN A 48 7.00 11.31 -8.86
CA GLN A 48 6.43 9.97 -8.89
C GLN A 48 5.78 9.61 -7.56
N LYS A 49 6.45 9.90 -6.43
CA LYS A 49 5.89 9.72 -5.09
C LYS A 49 4.62 10.53 -4.90
N ARG A 50 4.58 11.78 -5.40
CA ARG A 50 3.42 12.67 -5.30
C ARG A 50 2.17 12.08 -5.94
N VAL A 51 2.29 11.37 -7.07
CA VAL A 51 1.16 10.67 -7.69
C VAL A 51 0.55 9.65 -6.71
N TRP A 52 1.38 8.87 -6.03
CA TRP A 52 0.93 7.89 -5.04
C TRP A 52 0.38 8.54 -3.77
N GLU A 53 0.94 9.66 -3.33
CA GLU A 53 0.42 10.44 -2.20
C GLU A 53 -0.95 11.03 -2.50
N VAL A 54 -1.18 11.54 -3.72
CA VAL A 54 -2.50 12.04 -4.14
C VAL A 54 -3.51 10.90 -4.15
N LYS A 55 -3.17 9.74 -4.72
CA LYS A 55 -4.03 8.55 -4.69
C LYS A 55 -4.33 8.12 -3.25
N ALA A 56 -3.34 8.06 -2.38
CA ALA A 56 -3.54 7.70 -0.97
C ALA A 56 -4.44 8.69 -0.22
N LYS A 57 -4.34 10.00 -0.53
CA LYS A 57 -5.26 11.01 0.00
C LYS A 57 -6.70 10.78 -0.46
N GLN A 58 -6.89 10.45 -1.75
CA GLN A 58 -8.21 10.12 -2.31
C GLN A 58 -8.79 8.88 -1.64
N GLU A 59 -8.02 7.80 -1.52
CA GLU A 59 -8.46 6.56 -0.87
C GLU A 59 -8.80 6.77 0.61
N LYS A 60 -7.99 7.58 1.33
CA LYS A 60 -8.29 7.96 2.71
C LYS A 60 -9.58 8.77 2.82
N ALA A 61 -9.83 9.70 1.88
CA ALA A 61 -11.04 10.50 1.85
C ALA A 61 -12.27 9.63 1.52
N ALA A 62 -12.17 8.77 0.50
CA ALA A 62 -13.20 7.82 0.12
C ALA A 62 -13.53 6.87 1.27
N HIS A 63 -12.51 6.31 1.94
CA HIS A 63 -12.70 5.46 3.11
C HIS A 63 -13.38 6.21 4.26
N LYS A 64 -13.03 7.48 4.50
CA LYS A 64 -13.67 8.30 5.52
C LYS A 64 -15.14 8.60 5.17
N ALA A 65 -15.45 8.83 3.90
CA ALA A 65 -16.82 9.04 3.44
C ALA A 65 -17.66 7.77 3.53
N MET A 66 -17.08 6.61 3.18
CA MET A 66 -17.75 5.31 3.23
C MET A 66 -17.92 4.80 4.67
N PHE A 67 -16.95 5.09 5.54
CA PHE A 67 -16.95 4.68 6.94
C PHE A 67 -16.70 5.89 7.86
N PRO A 68 -17.70 6.77 8.05
CA PRO A 68 -17.55 7.98 8.87
C PRO A 68 -17.21 7.65 10.33
N ASP A 69 -17.75 6.56 10.87
CA ASP A 69 -17.49 6.07 12.23
C ASP A 69 -16.24 5.17 12.33
N TYR A 70 -15.46 5.04 11.25
CA TYR A 70 -14.25 4.24 11.28
C TYR A 70 -13.22 4.82 12.24
N ARG A 71 -12.87 4.03 13.26
CA ARG A 71 -11.77 4.31 14.16
C ARG A 71 -10.83 3.11 14.22
N PHE A 72 -9.56 3.37 13.91
CA PHE A 72 -8.51 2.37 14.02
C PHE A 72 -8.35 1.94 15.49
N ARG A 73 -8.61 0.67 15.76
CA ARG A 73 -8.38 0.03 17.05
C ARG A 73 -7.35 -1.08 16.85
N PRO A 74 -6.06 -0.84 17.13
CA PRO A 74 -5.04 -1.87 17.00
C PRO A 74 -5.35 -3.00 17.99
N VAL A 75 -5.59 -4.20 17.48
CA VAL A 75 -5.68 -5.40 18.31
C VAL A 75 -4.25 -5.84 18.58
N HIS A 76 -3.75 -5.55 19.79
CA HIS A 76 -2.52 -6.18 20.27
C HIS A 76 -2.88 -7.60 20.70
N ASN A 77 -2.83 -8.56 19.77
CA ASN A 77 -2.68 -9.95 20.20
C ASN A 77 -1.25 -10.09 20.71
N LYS A 78 -1.13 -10.30 22.01
CA LYS A 78 0.12 -10.60 22.72
C LYS A 78 0.37 -12.10 22.66
#